data_AF-A0A8T1RBX7-F1
#
_entry.id   AF-A0A8T1RBX7-F1
#
_cell.length_a   1.000
_cell.length_b   1.000
_cell.length_c   1.000
_cell.angle_alpha   90.00
_cell.angle_beta   90.00
_cell.angle_gamma   90.00
#
_symmetry.space_group_name_H-M   'P 1'
#
loop_
_entity.id
_entity.type
_entity.pdbx_description
1 polymer ?
#
loop_
_entity_poly.entity_id
_entity_poly.type
_entity_poly.pdbx_seq_one_letter_code
_entity_poly.pdbx_strand_id
1 'polypeptide(L)'
;MCRFIASIFQTMVTASTCGALILMTLFLFGGFIIPKTSLPPWLSWGFWLSPMTYAQIGIALNEFLAPRWQKEISKGNTTIGREVLTSHGLNFESYFYWISLGALLGFTILFDAGFVLALTYLPAPKMSRAIISKKSISQIQEKNGSRSSTQLDNRSTLGTFSKATEETKSSGMLVLPFEPLTIAFKDVQYFVDMPLLHLSCTGDEKERFQSEKASAASRYYRSI
;
A
#
# COMPACT_ATOMS: atom_id res chain seq x y z
N MET A 1 4.60 -9.91 -8.75
CA MET A 1 3.19 -9.71 -9.20
C MET A 1 2.49 -8.54 -8.49
N CYS A 2 2.25 -8.56 -7.18
CA CYS A 2 1.49 -7.48 -6.51
C CYS A 2 2.14 -6.09 -6.68
N ARG A 3 3.47 -6.01 -6.60
CA ARG A 3 4.22 -4.77 -6.86
C ARG A 3 4.03 -4.26 -8.29
N PHE A 4 4.06 -5.17 -9.27
CA PHE A 4 3.81 -4.86 -10.68
C PHE A 4 2.39 -4.30 -10.90
N ILE A 5 1.38 -4.97 -10.35
CA ILE A 5 -0.01 -4.51 -10.42
C ILE A 5 -0.13 -3.12 -9.77
N ALA A 6 0.38 -2.94 -8.56
CA ALA A 6 0.35 -1.65 -7.87
C ALA A 6 1.10 -0.54 -8.62
N SER A 7 2.16 -0.86 -9.37
CA SER A 7 2.89 0.13 -10.16
C SER A 7 2.12 0.62 -11.39
N ILE A 8 1.23 -0.20 -11.94
CA ILE A 8 0.41 0.17 -13.11
C ILE A 8 -0.78 1.05 -12.69
N PHE A 9 -1.39 0.76 -11.56
CA PHE A 9 -2.59 1.46 -11.09
C PHE A 9 -2.23 2.69 -10.24
N GLN A 10 -2.68 3.88 -10.65
CA GLN A 10 -2.36 5.15 -9.99
C GLN A 10 -3.10 5.39 -8.66
N THR A 11 -4.17 4.65 -8.38
CA THR A 11 -5.00 4.80 -7.18
C THR A 11 -4.99 3.51 -6.34
N MET A 12 -4.90 3.67 -5.01
CA MET A 12 -4.81 2.55 -4.07
C MET A 12 -6.03 1.63 -4.11
N VAL A 13 -7.24 2.20 -4.22
CA VAL A 13 -8.49 1.43 -4.26
C VAL A 13 -8.54 0.56 -5.52
N THR A 14 -8.26 1.13 -6.70
CA THR A 14 -8.26 0.40 -7.96
C THR A 14 -7.17 -0.68 -7.99
N ALA A 15 -5.97 -0.37 -7.51
CA ALA A 15 -4.88 -1.34 -7.41
C ALA A 15 -5.25 -2.56 -6.56
N SER A 16 -5.91 -2.33 -5.43
CA SER A 16 -6.35 -3.39 -4.51
C SER A 16 -7.45 -4.26 -5.12
N THR A 17 -8.51 -3.65 -5.66
CA THR A 17 -9.63 -4.39 -6.26
C THR A 17 -9.19 -5.17 -7.50
N CYS A 18 -8.45 -4.55 -8.42
CA CYS A 18 -7.93 -5.23 -9.60
C CYS A 18 -6.92 -6.33 -9.21
N GLY A 19 -6.05 -6.07 -8.23
CA GLY A 19 -5.12 -7.07 -7.72
C GLY A 19 -5.82 -8.30 -7.15
N ALA A 20 -6.88 -8.10 -6.38
CA ALA A 20 -7.69 -9.19 -5.85
C ALA A 20 -8.37 -10.00 -6.96
N LEU A 21 -8.96 -9.34 -7.97
CA LEU A 21 -9.59 -10.02 -9.11
C LEU A 21 -8.59 -10.83 -9.94
N ILE A 22 -7.40 -10.27 -10.20
CA ILE A 22 -6.32 -10.97 -10.90
C ILE A 22 -5.89 -12.20 -10.09
N LEU A 23 -5.67 -12.04 -8.78
CA LEU A 23 -5.26 -13.16 -7.93
C LEU A 23 -6.32 -14.28 -7.90
N MET A 24 -7.60 -13.92 -7.80
CA MET A 24 -8.70 -14.90 -7.85
C MET A 24 -8.74 -15.63 -9.19
N THR A 25 -8.52 -14.91 -10.29
CA THR A 25 -8.47 -15.52 -11.62
C THR A 25 -7.30 -16.50 -11.75
N LEU A 26 -6.11 -16.12 -11.26
CA LEU A 26 -4.94 -17.01 -11.25
C LEU A 26 -5.15 -18.26 -10.39
N PHE A 27 -5.87 -18.13 -9.28
CA PHE A 27 -6.21 -19.26 -8.40
C PHE A 27 -7.22 -20.20 -9.06
N LEU A 28 -8.24 -19.65 -9.73
CA LEU A 28 -9.25 -20.43 -10.45
C LEU A 28 -8.62 -21.32 -11.53
N PHE A 29 -7.67 -20.76 -12.29
CA PHE A 29 -6.92 -21.50 -13.32
C PHE A 29 -5.74 -22.29 -12.79
N GLY A 30 -5.49 -22.29 -11.47
CA GLY A 30 -4.32 -22.92 -10.86
C GLY A 30 -4.29 -24.45 -10.93
N GLY A 31 -5.36 -25.10 -11.38
CA GLY A 31 -5.44 -26.56 -11.52
C GLY A 31 -5.98 -27.31 -10.30
N PHE A 32 -6.17 -26.63 -9.16
CA PHE A 32 -6.71 -27.23 -7.94
C PHE A 32 -8.24 -27.20 -7.92
N ILE A 33 -8.83 -26.03 -8.20
CA ILE A 33 -10.29 -25.87 -8.21
C ILE A 33 -10.90 -26.54 -9.44
N ILE A 34 -10.32 -26.27 -10.61
CA ILE A 34 -10.78 -26.82 -11.88
C ILE A 34 -9.61 -27.59 -12.50
N PRO A 35 -9.71 -28.92 -12.64
CA PRO A 35 -8.67 -29.69 -13.30
C PRO A 35 -8.64 -29.37 -14.79
N LYS A 36 -7.44 -29.38 -15.38
CA LYS A 36 -7.23 -29.04 -16.80
C LYS A 36 -8.10 -29.87 -17.74
N THR A 37 -8.34 -31.13 -17.43
CA THR A 37 -9.13 -32.07 -18.24
C THR A 37 -10.60 -31.65 -18.39
N SER A 38 -11.12 -30.87 -17.44
CA SER A 38 -12.51 -30.38 -17.46
C SER A 38 -12.65 -29.02 -18.13
N LEU A 39 -11.54 -28.34 -18.46
CA LEU A 39 -11.56 -27.03 -19.12
C LEU A 39 -11.80 -27.19 -20.63
N PRO A 40 -12.64 -26.35 -21.23
CA PRO A 40 -12.80 -26.37 -22.67
C PRO A 40 -11.50 -25.94 -23.37
N PRO A 41 -11.18 -26.48 -24.57
CA PRO A 41 -9.88 -26.26 -25.22
C PRO A 41 -9.51 -24.79 -25.42
N TRP A 42 -10.50 -23.94 -25.71
CA TRP A 42 -10.31 -22.50 -25.91
C TRP A 42 -9.93 -21.74 -24.63
N LEU A 43 -10.16 -22.30 -23.44
CA LEU A 43 -9.79 -21.72 -22.16
C LEU A 43 -8.56 -22.40 -21.54
N SER A 44 -8.08 -23.49 -22.14
CA SER A 44 -6.94 -24.26 -21.63
C SER A 44 -5.62 -23.47 -21.62
N TRP A 45 -5.50 -22.37 -22.36
CA TRP A 45 -4.31 -21.51 -22.31
C TRP A 45 -4.21 -20.75 -20.98
N GLY A 46 -5.34 -20.41 -20.34
CA GLY A 46 -5.37 -19.71 -19.06
C GLY A 46 -4.71 -20.51 -17.94
N PHE A 47 -4.83 -21.84 -18.01
CA PHE A 47 -4.11 -22.77 -17.14
C PHE A 47 -2.59 -22.58 -17.23
N TRP A 48 -2.04 -22.44 -18.44
CA TRP A 48 -0.60 -22.27 -18.66
C TRP A 48 -0.07 -20.86 -18.36
N LEU A 49 -0.95 -19.86 -18.29
CA LEU A 49 -0.58 -18.50 -17.94
C LEU A 49 -0.44 -18.31 -16.42
N SER A 50 -1.10 -19.15 -15.62
CA SER A 50 -1.08 -19.02 -14.16
C SER A 50 0.21 -19.58 -13.56
N PRO A 51 0.98 -18.80 -12.77
CA PRO A 51 2.14 -19.33 -12.05
C PRO A 51 1.74 -20.38 -11.00
N MET A 52 0.48 -20.35 -10.51
CA MET A 52 -0.03 -21.32 -9.53
C MET A 52 -0.09 -22.74 -10.12
N THR A 53 -0.42 -22.85 -11.40
CA THR A 53 -0.45 -24.13 -12.12
C THR A 53 0.87 -24.87 -12.03
N TYR A 54 1.96 -24.17 -12.34
CA TYR A 54 3.29 -24.76 -12.27
C TYR A 54 3.64 -25.13 -10.83
N ALA A 55 3.32 -24.29 -9.85
CA ALA A 55 3.55 -24.61 -8.44
C ALA A 55 2.84 -25.91 -8.02
N GLN A 56 1.58 -26.07 -8.42
CA GLN A 56 0.80 -27.28 -8.13
C GLN A 56 1.37 -28.52 -8.81
N ILE A 57 1.75 -28.43 -10.09
CA ILE A 57 2.39 -29.52 -10.83
C ILE A 57 3.71 -29.92 -10.15
N GLY A 58 4.54 -28.95 -9.78
CA GLY A 58 5.84 -29.20 -9.16
C GLY A 58 5.72 -29.89 -7.80
N ILE A 59 4.80 -29.41 -6.94
CA ILE A 59 4.57 -30.00 -5.61
C ILE A 59 3.93 -31.39 -5.74
N ALA A 60 2.92 -31.56 -6.59
CA ALA A 60 2.25 -32.84 -6.78
C ALA A 60 3.21 -33.91 -7.33
N LEU A 61 4.02 -33.57 -8.34
CA LEU A 61 5.03 -34.49 -8.86
C LEU A 61 6.08 -34.82 -7.79
N ASN A 62 6.57 -33.82 -7.05
CA ASN A 62 7.57 -34.04 -6.00
C ASN A 62 7.05 -34.97 -4.90
N GLU A 63 5.80 -34.82 -4.49
CA GLU A 63 5.20 -35.63 -3.44
C GLU A 63 4.85 -37.03 -3.94
N PHE A 64 4.05 -37.16 -4.99
CA PHE A 64 3.45 -38.44 -5.38
C PHE A 64 4.36 -39.33 -6.25
N LEU A 65 5.45 -38.81 -6.79
CA LEU A 65 6.50 -39.65 -7.40
C LEU A 65 7.47 -40.22 -6.37
N ALA A 66 7.43 -39.76 -5.11
CA ALA A 66 8.33 -40.24 -4.07
C ALA A 66 8.10 -41.75 -3.79
N PRO A 67 9.15 -42.50 -3.40
CA PRO A 67 9.06 -43.95 -3.20
C PRO A 67 7.94 -44.40 -2.24
N ARG A 68 7.58 -43.56 -1.27
CA ARG A 68 6.50 -43.81 -0.31
C ARG A 68 5.12 -44.02 -0.96
N TRP A 69 4.89 -43.43 -2.13
CA TRP A 69 3.64 -43.52 -2.91
C TRP A 69 3.72 -44.52 -4.06
N GLN A 70 4.85 -45.20 -4.22
CA GLN A 70 5.09 -46.21 -5.26
C GLN A 70 4.63 -47.62 -4.86
N LYS A 71 3.66 -47.72 -3.95
CA LYS A 71 3.07 -49.02 -3.61
C LYS A 71 2.20 -49.47 -4.78
N GLU A 72 2.44 -50.68 -5.25
CA GLU A 72 1.63 -51.31 -6.29
C GLU A 72 0.23 -51.58 -5.74
N ILE A 73 -0.79 -51.18 -6.49
CA ILE A 73 -2.16 -51.54 -6.18
C ILE A 73 -2.32 -53.01 -6.57
N SER A 74 -2.71 -53.90 -5.64
CA SER A 74 -2.81 -55.36 -5.85
C SER A 74 -3.67 -55.83 -7.05
N LYS A 75 -4.28 -54.93 -7.81
CA LYS A 75 -5.17 -55.21 -8.94
C LYS A 75 -4.79 -54.47 -10.24
N GLY A 76 -3.72 -53.67 -10.27
CA GLY A 76 -3.31 -52.91 -11.46
C GLY A 76 -1.81 -52.62 -11.51
N ASN A 77 -1.25 -52.48 -12.72
CA ASN A 77 0.17 -52.17 -12.97
C ASN A 77 0.53 -50.69 -12.71
N THR A 78 -0.20 -50.01 -11.83
CA THR A 78 -0.05 -48.58 -11.55
C THR A 78 0.20 -48.36 -10.05
N THR A 79 1.10 -47.42 -9.78
CA THR A 79 1.38 -46.97 -8.43
C THR A 79 0.26 -46.08 -7.91
N ILE A 80 0.01 -46.12 -6.59
CA ILE A 80 -0.99 -45.25 -5.94
C ILE A 80 -0.77 -43.77 -6.27
N GLY A 81 0.48 -43.32 -6.27
CA GLY A 81 0.82 -41.93 -6.62
C GLY A 81 0.37 -41.54 -8.04
N ARG A 82 0.59 -42.40 -9.04
CA ARG A 82 0.17 -42.12 -10.43
C ARG A 82 -1.34 -42.12 -10.59
N GLU A 83 -2.04 -42.99 -9.87
CA GLU A 83 -3.50 -43.04 -9.88
C GLU A 83 -4.10 -41.74 -9.36
N VAL A 84 -3.58 -41.25 -8.22
CA VAL A 84 -3.99 -39.95 -7.64
C VAL A 84 -3.68 -38.79 -8.58
N LEU A 85 -2.51 -38.79 -9.23
CA LEU A 85 -2.19 -37.76 -10.23
C LEU A 85 -3.15 -37.79 -11.42
N THR A 86 -3.52 -38.98 -11.87
CA THR A 86 -4.44 -39.16 -13.00
C THR A 86 -5.85 -38.72 -12.63
N SER A 87 -6.33 -39.06 -11.44
CA SER A 87 -7.67 -38.63 -10.97
C SER A 87 -7.79 -37.11 -10.86
N HIS A 88 -6.70 -36.42 -10.53
CA HIS A 88 -6.65 -34.95 -10.47
C HIS A 88 -6.29 -34.28 -11.82
N GLY A 89 -6.03 -35.05 -12.88
CA GLY A 89 -5.64 -34.50 -14.19
C GLY A 89 -4.23 -33.89 -14.24
N LEU A 90 -3.34 -34.31 -13.33
CA LEU A 90 -1.96 -33.83 -13.14
C LEU A 90 -0.92 -34.92 -13.46
N ASN A 91 -1.28 -35.91 -14.28
CA ASN A 91 -0.37 -36.96 -14.70
C ASN A 91 0.62 -36.43 -15.74
N PHE A 92 1.68 -35.77 -15.27
CA PHE A 92 2.80 -35.27 -16.07
C PHE A 92 4.05 -36.13 -15.85
N GLU A 93 4.96 -36.14 -16.82
CA GLU A 93 6.25 -36.83 -16.69
C GLU A 93 7.15 -36.16 -15.65
N SER A 94 8.11 -36.89 -15.09
CA SER A 94 9.05 -36.38 -14.08
C SER A 94 9.85 -35.15 -14.53
N TYR A 95 10.10 -35.00 -15.84
CA TYR A 95 10.77 -33.81 -16.38
C TYR A 95 9.94 -32.52 -16.17
N PHE A 96 8.61 -32.62 -16.05
CA PHE A 96 7.75 -31.46 -15.81
C PHE A 96 7.98 -30.81 -14.43
N TYR A 97 8.70 -31.48 -13.53
CA TYR A 97 9.17 -30.86 -12.29
C TYR A 97 10.14 -29.70 -12.58
N TRP A 98 11.11 -29.91 -13.48
CA TRP A 98 12.12 -28.90 -13.81
C TRP A 98 11.54 -27.75 -14.62
N ILE A 99 10.62 -28.02 -15.56
CA ILE A 99 9.93 -26.94 -16.28
C ILE A 99 9.06 -26.11 -15.33
N SER A 100 8.42 -26.72 -14.33
CA SER A 100 7.68 -25.99 -13.31
C SER A 100 8.58 -25.05 -12.51
N LEU A 101 9.72 -25.54 -12.04
CA LEU A 101 10.70 -24.74 -11.31
C LEU A 101 11.23 -23.58 -12.16
N GLY A 102 11.59 -23.88 -13.42
CA GLY A 102 12.04 -22.87 -14.38
C GLY A 102 10.95 -21.84 -14.71
N ALA A 103 9.71 -22.27 -14.90
CA ALA A 103 8.58 -21.39 -15.18
C ALA A 103 8.30 -20.45 -13.99
N LEU A 104 8.31 -20.96 -12.75
CA LEU A 104 8.14 -20.12 -11.55
C LEU A 104 9.20 -19.01 -11.49
N LEU A 105 10.47 -19.37 -11.67
CA LEU A 105 11.57 -18.40 -11.72
C LEU A 105 11.43 -17.43 -12.91
N GLY A 106 10.98 -17.93 -14.06
CA GLY A 106 10.69 -17.10 -15.23
C GLY A 106 9.60 -16.08 -14.95
N PHE A 107 8.49 -16.49 -14.31
CA PHE A 107 7.41 -15.59 -13.94
C PHE A 107 7.84 -14.56 -12.89
N THR A 108 8.68 -14.94 -11.91
CA THR A 108 9.17 -13.95 -10.92
C THR A 108 10.02 -12.89 -11.60
N ILE A 109 10.96 -13.29 -12.46
CA ILE A 109 11.80 -12.36 -13.24
C ILE A 109 10.93 -11.51 -14.17
N LEU A 110 9.95 -12.11 -14.86
CA LEU A 110 9.04 -11.39 -15.77
C LEU A 110 8.25 -10.30 -15.04
N PHE A 111 7.66 -10.63 -13.88
CA PHE A 111 6.90 -9.65 -13.11
C PHE A 111 7.78 -8.57 -12.47
N ASP A 112 9.01 -8.91 -12.10
CA ASP A 112 9.96 -7.94 -11.55
C ASP A 112 10.50 -7.00 -12.63
N ALA A 113 10.89 -7.55 -13.79
CA ALA A 113 11.24 -6.76 -14.97
C ALA A 113 10.06 -5.87 -15.40
N GLY A 114 8.85 -6.40 -15.45
CA GLY A 114 7.63 -5.62 -15.71
C GLY A 114 7.44 -4.49 -14.71
N PHE A 115 7.72 -4.72 -13.42
CA PHE A 115 7.66 -3.69 -12.39
C PHE A 115 8.71 -2.60 -12.61
N VAL A 116 9.95 -2.95 -12.96
CA VAL A 116 11.00 -1.99 -13.30
C VAL A 116 10.63 -1.19 -14.55
N LEU A 117 10.12 -1.84 -15.59
CA LEU A 117 9.66 -1.18 -16.83
C LEU A 117 8.49 -0.26 -16.54
N ALA A 118 7.52 -0.69 -15.73
CA ALA A 118 6.41 0.15 -15.31
C ALA A 118 6.90 1.42 -14.61
N LEU A 119 7.85 1.30 -13.67
CA LEU A 119 8.44 2.47 -13.03
C LEU A 119 9.28 3.35 -13.98
N THR A 120 9.89 2.75 -15.00
CA THR A 120 10.73 3.47 -15.98
C THR A 120 9.88 4.28 -16.96
N TYR A 121 8.75 3.72 -17.41
CA TYR A 121 7.92 4.34 -18.45
C TYR A 121 6.70 5.08 -17.91
N LEU A 122 6.15 4.70 -16.75
CA LEU A 122 5.02 5.44 -16.18
C LEU A 122 5.53 6.72 -15.52
N PRO A 123 4.92 7.88 -15.82
CA PRO A 123 5.23 9.10 -15.10
C PRO A 123 4.93 8.88 -13.63
N ALA A 124 5.82 9.35 -12.76
CA ALA A 124 5.65 9.24 -11.32
C ALA A 124 4.22 9.66 -10.94
N PRO A 125 3.48 8.84 -10.16
CA PRO A 125 2.16 9.22 -9.68
C PRO A 125 2.29 10.63 -9.09
N LYS A 126 1.51 11.58 -9.60
CA LYS A 126 1.47 12.95 -9.09
C LYS A 126 0.96 12.90 -7.66
N MET A 127 1.82 12.54 -6.73
CA MET A 127 1.60 12.75 -5.34
C MET A 127 1.67 14.26 -5.17
N SER A 128 0.51 14.90 -4.99
CA SER A 128 0.44 16.23 -4.39
C SER A 128 0.84 16.11 -2.92
N ARG A 129 2.05 15.62 -2.66
CA ARG A 129 2.70 15.84 -1.38
C ARG A 129 3.07 17.31 -1.41
N ALA A 130 2.52 18.07 -0.47
CA ALA A 130 2.96 19.41 -0.13
C ALA A 130 4.41 19.34 0.37
N ILE A 131 5.34 19.10 -0.55
CA ILE A 131 6.76 19.32 -0.32
C ILE A 131 6.94 20.77 -0.71
N ILE A 132 6.83 21.63 0.30
CA ILE A 132 7.24 23.03 0.21
C ILE A 132 8.63 23.03 -0.41
N SER A 133 8.69 23.42 -1.68
CA SER A 133 9.95 23.57 -2.40
C SER A 133 10.74 24.67 -1.70
N LYS A 134 11.85 24.28 -1.05
CA LYS A 134 12.80 25.20 -0.39
C LYS A 134 13.28 26.32 -1.32
N LYS A 135 13.12 26.16 -2.64
CA LYS A 135 13.47 27.17 -3.66
C LYS A 135 12.58 28.43 -3.59
N SER A 136 11.32 28.30 -3.16
CA SER A 136 10.44 29.47 -2.95
C SER A 136 10.82 30.25 -1.68
N ILE A 137 11.31 29.56 -0.65
CA ILE A 137 11.73 30.18 0.62
C ILE A 137 13.01 31.00 0.40
N SER A 138 13.97 30.49 -0.39
CA SER A 138 15.20 31.22 -0.69
C SER A 138 14.96 32.47 -1.55
N GLN A 139 14.01 32.44 -2.49
CA GLN A 139 13.65 33.62 -3.28
C GLN A 139 12.91 34.71 -2.48
N ILE A 140 12.17 34.34 -1.43
CA ILE A 140 11.54 35.31 -0.51
C ILE A 140 12.58 35.92 0.44
N GLN A 141 13.56 35.13 0.89
CA GLN A 141 14.60 35.58 1.81
C GLN A 141 15.65 36.49 1.14
N GLU A 142 15.96 36.29 -0.14
CA GLU A 142 16.89 37.15 -0.88
C GLU A 142 16.29 38.52 -1.22
N LYS A 143 14.96 38.63 -1.32
CA LYS A 143 14.27 39.89 -1.65
C LYS A 143 14.13 40.84 -0.45
N ASN A 144 14.23 40.35 0.78
CA ASN A 144 14.07 41.16 2.00
C ASN A 144 15.40 41.70 2.59
N GLY A 145 16.54 41.46 1.93
CA GLY A 145 17.87 41.79 2.44
C GLY A 145 18.52 43.06 1.88
N SER A 146 17.80 43.98 1.23
CA SER A 146 18.40 45.23 0.74
C SER A 146 17.40 46.38 0.59
N ARG A 147 17.27 47.20 1.65
CA ARG A 147 17.45 48.67 1.62
C ARG A 147 17.00 49.30 2.95
N SER A 148 17.99 49.89 3.62
CA SER A 148 17.81 50.87 4.70
C SER A 148 17.51 52.26 4.11
N SER A 149 16.82 53.08 4.91
CA SER A 149 16.68 54.55 4.88
C SER A 149 15.45 55.20 4.24
N THR A 150 14.63 55.80 5.12
CA THR A 150 13.93 57.11 5.07
C THR A 150 13.37 57.65 3.74
N GLN A 151 12.04 57.81 3.64
CA GLN A 151 11.33 59.11 3.48
C GLN A 151 9.80 58.95 3.36
N LEU A 152 9.07 59.93 3.91
CA LEU A 152 7.65 60.26 3.65
C LEU A 152 7.44 60.63 2.17
N ASP A 153 6.28 60.29 1.57
CA ASP A 153 5.43 61.23 0.81
C ASP A 153 4.16 60.61 0.15
N ASN A 154 3.22 61.53 -0.11
CA ASN A 154 1.80 61.38 -0.47
C ASN A 154 1.49 60.92 -1.92
N ARG A 155 0.21 60.51 -2.09
CA ARG A 155 -0.73 60.81 -3.22
C ARG A 155 -0.90 59.77 -4.35
N SER A 156 -2.15 59.28 -4.43
CA SER A 156 -2.99 58.89 -5.61
C SER A 156 -2.35 58.25 -6.85
N THR A 157 -2.90 57.13 -7.35
CA THR A 157 -3.85 57.12 -8.50
C THR A 157 -4.30 55.70 -8.91
N LEU A 158 -5.60 55.66 -9.19
CA LEU A 158 -6.46 54.71 -9.89
C LEU A 158 -5.91 54.08 -11.19
N GLY A 159 -6.36 52.84 -11.46
CA GLY A 159 -6.55 52.28 -12.80
C GLY A 159 -5.75 50.99 -13.04
N THR A 160 -6.23 49.93 -13.69
CA THR A 160 -7.47 49.65 -14.40
C THR A 160 -7.49 48.13 -14.61
N PHE A 161 -8.61 47.49 -14.31
CA PHE A 161 -8.88 46.10 -14.71
C PHE A 161 -9.20 46.04 -16.21
N SER A 162 -8.58 45.11 -16.93
CA SER A 162 -9.03 44.55 -18.22
C SER A 162 -8.30 43.21 -18.41
N LYS A 163 -8.93 42.06 -18.08
CA LYS A 163 -9.71 41.15 -18.95
C LYS A 163 -8.82 40.39 -19.96
N ALA A 164 -8.43 39.14 -19.64
CA ALA A 164 -8.91 37.85 -20.20
C ALA A 164 -8.69 37.71 -21.72
N THR A 165 -8.04 36.66 -22.24
CA THR A 165 -8.51 35.26 -22.38
C THR A 165 -7.28 34.40 -22.78
N GLU A 166 -7.03 33.21 -22.22
CA GLU A 166 -7.49 31.91 -22.73
C GLU A 166 -7.30 30.84 -21.63
N GLU A 167 -8.39 30.15 -21.29
CA GLU A 167 -8.39 28.98 -20.43
C GLU A 167 -8.35 27.71 -21.28
N THR A 168 -7.56 26.71 -20.85
CA THR A 168 -7.95 25.31 -21.05
C THR A 168 -7.60 24.47 -19.82
N LYS A 169 -8.55 24.49 -18.86
CA LYS A 169 -8.99 23.35 -18.05
C LYS A 169 -7.92 22.51 -17.33
N SER A 170 -7.27 23.11 -16.34
CA SER A 170 -6.70 22.36 -15.21
C SER A 170 -7.83 21.99 -14.24
N SER A 171 -8.26 20.74 -14.29
CA SER A 171 -9.21 20.15 -13.33
C SER A 171 -8.66 20.28 -11.90
N GLY A 172 -9.15 21.31 -11.19
CA GLY A 172 -9.48 21.25 -9.77
C GLY A 172 -8.37 20.85 -8.80
N MET A 173 -7.17 21.43 -8.91
CA MET A 173 -6.32 21.58 -7.73
C MET A 173 -6.72 22.89 -7.07
N LEU A 174 -7.70 22.85 -6.18
CA LEU A 174 -7.98 23.95 -5.24
C LEU A 174 -6.79 24.03 -4.28
N VAL A 175 -5.70 24.67 -4.72
CA VAL A 175 -4.70 25.18 -3.81
C VAL A 175 -5.35 26.35 -3.12
N LEU A 176 -5.89 26.10 -1.92
CA LEU A 176 -6.28 27.19 -1.04
C LEU A 176 -4.97 27.94 -0.73
N PRO A 177 -4.83 29.22 -1.12
CA PRO A 177 -3.69 30.01 -0.68
C PRO A 177 -3.81 30.13 0.84
N PHE A 178 -2.97 29.40 1.57
CA PHE A 178 -2.87 29.56 3.01
C PHE A 178 -1.56 30.29 3.31
N GLU A 179 -1.67 31.35 4.09
CA GLU A 179 -0.53 32.04 4.66
C GLU A 179 -0.11 31.25 5.92
N PRO A 180 1.10 30.65 5.96
CA PRO A 180 1.50 29.83 7.09
C PRO A 180 1.74 30.71 8.32
N LEU A 181 0.79 30.70 9.26
CA LEU A 181 0.94 31.36 10.55
C LEU A 181 1.74 30.45 11.50
N THR A 182 2.93 30.90 11.91
CA THR A 182 3.72 30.22 12.93
C THR A 182 3.24 30.65 14.30
N ILE A 183 2.71 29.71 15.09
CA ILE A 183 2.34 29.94 16.49
C ILE A 183 3.46 29.39 17.36
N ALA A 184 4.04 30.24 18.22
CA ALA A 184 4.94 29.83 19.28
C ALA A 184 4.23 30.04 20.61
N PHE A 185 4.16 28.99 21.42
CA PHE A 185 3.58 29.10 22.75
C PHE A 185 4.67 29.43 23.75
N LYS A 186 4.40 30.42 24.60
CA LYS A 186 5.22 30.76 25.76
C LYS A 186 4.31 30.74 26.98
N ASP A 187 4.72 30.01 28.01
CA ASP A 187 4.03 29.92 29.29
C ASP A 187 2.59 29.36 29.21
N VAL A 188 2.43 28.20 28.56
CA VAL A 188 1.14 27.49 28.49
C VAL A 188 0.77 26.96 29.87
N GLN A 189 -0.32 27.47 30.45
CA GLN A 189 -0.98 26.87 31.61
C GLN A 189 -2.25 26.16 31.12
N TYR A 190 -2.37 24.87 31.41
CA TYR A 190 -3.59 24.12 31.15
C TYR A 190 -4.27 23.78 32.47
N PHE A 191 -5.58 23.97 32.53
CA PHE A 191 -6.40 23.59 33.66
C PHE A 191 -7.30 22.44 33.22
N VAL A 192 -7.33 21.38 34.01
CA VAL A 192 -8.24 20.24 33.79
C VAL A 192 -9.45 20.47 34.67
N ASP A 193 -10.57 20.87 34.06
CA ASP A 193 -11.85 20.81 34.75
C ASP A 193 -12.21 19.35 34.97
N MET A 194 -12.08 18.88 36.21
CA MET A 194 -12.57 17.57 36.57
C MET A 194 -14.10 17.58 36.45
N PRO A 195 -14.69 16.65 35.67
CA PRO A 195 -16.14 16.51 35.69
C PRO A 195 -16.59 16.21 37.11
N LEU A 196 -17.68 16.83 37.55
CA LEU A 196 -18.33 16.53 38.82
C LEU A 196 -18.80 15.08 38.82
N LEU A 197 -17.88 14.20 39.21
CA LEU A 197 -18.16 12.81 39.50
C LEU A 197 -19.21 12.80 40.60
N HIS A 198 -20.40 12.30 40.25
CA HIS A 198 -21.49 11.99 41.17
C HIS A 198 -21.05 10.80 42.04
N LEU A 199 -20.07 11.02 42.91
CA LEU A 199 -19.74 10.13 44.01
C LEU A 199 -20.32 10.74 45.28
N SER A 200 -21.34 10.07 45.80
CA SER A 200 -21.83 10.17 47.17
C SER A 200 -20.76 9.69 48.14
N CYS A 201 -19.64 10.40 48.21
CA CYS A 201 -18.57 10.18 49.18
C CYS A 201 -18.60 11.33 50.19
N THR A 202 -18.84 10.96 51.45
CA THR A 202 -18.82 11.79 52.65
C THR A 202 -17.51 12.57 52.73
N GLY A 203 -17.57 13.79 53.28
CA GLY A 203 -16.53 14.83 53.18
C GLY A 203 -15.08 14.40 53.45
N ASP A 204 -14.86 13.43 54.35
CA ASP A 204 -13.51 12.94 54.70
C ASP A 204 -12.78 12.22 53.55
N GLU A 205 -13.49 11.52 52.66
CA GLU A 205 -12.85 10.79 51.56
C GLU A 205 -12.36 11.73 50.44
N LYS A 206 -13.00 12.90 50.30
CA LYS A 206 -12.61 13.91 49.30
C LYS A 206 -11.28 14.55 49.63
N GLU A 207 -11.01 14.86 50.90
CA GLU A 207 -9.75 15.50 51.29
C GLU A 207 -8.56 14.55 51.18
N ARG A 208 -8.74 13.26 51.51
CA ARG A 208 -7.70 12.24 51.28
C ARG A 208 -7.35 12.07 49.81
N PHE A 209 -8.35 11.99 48.94
CA PHE A 209 -8.11 11.77 47.51
C PHE A 209 -7.42 12.98 46.84
N GLN A 210 -7.72 14.19 47.29
CA GLN A 210 -7.04 15.41 46.83
C GLN A 210 -5.60 15.51 47.34
N SER A 211 -5.36 15.16 48.61
CA SER A 211 -4.02 15.10 49.21
C SER A 211 -3.10 14.09 48.49
N GLU A 212 -3.63 12.91 48.15
CA GLU A 212 -2.87 11.85 47.47
C GLU A 212 -2.49 12.25 46.04
N LYS A 213 -3.41 12.91 45.31
CA LYS A 213 -3.12 13.46 43.97
C LYS A 213 -2.10 14.60 44.00
N ALA A 214 -2.16 15.49 45.00
CA ALA A 214 -1.16 16.54 45.18
C ALA A 214 0.24 15.97 45.48
N SER A 215 0.32 14.91 46.28
CA SER A 215 1.58 14.19 46.55
C SER A 215 2.13 13.50 45.30
N ALA A 216 1.28 12.88 44.49
CA ALA A 216 1.68 12.22 43.25
C ALA A 216 2.19 13.21 42.19
N ALA A 217 1.52 14.35 42.03
CA ALA A 217 1.95 15.41 41.12
C ALA A 217 3.30 16.02 41.54
N SER A 218 3.52 16.23 42.84
CA SER A 218 4.78 16.73 43.39
C SER A 218 5.95 15.76 43.17
N ARG A 219 5.73 14.44 43.32
CA ARG A 219 6.76 13.42 43.02
C ARG A 219 7.13 13.37 41.55
N TYR A 220 6.15 13.53 40.65
CA TYR A 220 6.41 13.49 39.21
C TYR A 220 7.28 14.68 38.77
N TYR A 221 6.99 15.88 39.29
CA TYR A 221 7.73 17.10 38.95
C TYR A 221 9.15 17.15 39.52
N ARG A 222 9.45 16.38 40.57
CA ARG A 222 10.82 16.25 41.12
C ARG A 222 11.69 15.27 40.33
N SER A 223 11.10 14.47 39.42
CA SER A 223 11.80 13.46 38.62
C SER A 223 12.14 13.90 37.19
N ILE A 224 11.74 15.12 36.81
CA ILE A 224 12.06 15.79 35.55
C ILE A 224 13.09 16.88 35.85
#